data_AF-A0A352XXN3-F1
#
_entry.id   AF-A0A352XXN3-F1
#
_cell.length_a   1.000
_cell.length_b   1.000
_cell.length_c   1.000
_cell.angle_alpha   90.00
_cell.angle_beta   90.00
_cell.angle_gamma   90.00
#
_symmetry.space_group_name_H-M   'P 1'
#
loop_
_entity.id
_entity.type
_entity.pdbx_description
1 polymer ?
#
loop_
_entity_poly.entity_id
_entity_poly.type
_entity_poly.pdbx_seq_one_letter_code
_entity_poly.pdbx_strand_id
1 'polypeptide(L)' 'MANTGFTIWFTGLSGAGKSTLSEIIEKRLKERGRNVEVLDGDIVRTHLSKGLGFSREDRDTNIKRIGFVCAL' A
#
# COMPACT_ATOMS: atom_id res chain seq x y z
N MET A 1 -22.98 11.77 -7.75
CA MET A 1 -22.58 10.39 -7.37
C MET A 1 -21.59 10.51 -6.24
N ALA A 2 -21.78 9.77 -5.14
CA ALA A 2 -20.83 9.80 -4.02
C ALA A 2 -19.45 9.39 -4.52
N ASN A 3 -18.44 10.22 -4.28
CA ASN A 3 -17.05 9.90 -4.61
C ASN A 3 -16.51 8.94 -3.54
N THR A 4 -16.91 7.67 -3.60
CA THR A 4 -16.46 6.65 -2.65
C THR A 4 -15.00 6.28 -2.92
N GLY A 5 -14.16 6.39 -1.89
CA GLY A 5 -12.79 5.87 -1.93
C GLY A 5 -12.76 4.35 -1.96
N PHE A 6 -11.63 3.78 -2.38
CA PHE A 6 -11.39 2.34 -2.38
C PHE A 6 -9.89 2.05 -2.27
N THR A 7 -9.55 0.82 -1.90
CA THR A 7 -8.17 0.33 -1.81
C THR A 7 -7.92 -0.74 -2.86
N ILE A 8 -6.80 -0.65 -3.57
CA ILE A 8 -6.28 -1.75 -4.39
C ILE A 8 -5.13 -2.38 -3.63
N TRP A 9 -5.29 -3.65 -3.22
CA TRP A 9 -4.28 -4.38 -2.47
C TRP A 9 -3.58 -5.41 -3.36
N PHE A 10 -2.31 -5.17 -3.68
CA PHE A 10 -1.50 -6.10 -4.47
C PHE A 10 -0.85 -7.17 -3.59
N THR A 11 -1.07 -8.43 -3.93
CA THR A 11 -0.38 -9.58 -3.32
C THR A 11 0.43 -10.33 -4.38
N GLY A 12 1.46 -11.06 -3.95
CA GLY A 12 2.30 -11.86 -4.85
C GLY A 12 3.76 -11.89 -4.43
N LEU A 13 4.52 -12.80 -5.03
CA LEU A 13 5.94 -13.02 -4.74
C LEU A 13 6.80 -11.76 -4.95
N SER A 14 7.96 -11.71 -4.30
CA SER A 14 8.96 -10.68 -4.57
C SER A 14 9.35 -10.70 -6.06
N GLY A 15 9.49 -9.54 -6.69
CA GLY A 15 9.76 -9.43 -8.13
C GLY A 15 8.57 -9.66 -9.07
N ALA A 16 7.36 -9.96 -8.55
CA ALA A 16 6.17 -10.17 -9.39
C ALA A 16 5.60 -8.90 -10.07
N GLY A 17 6.29 -7.75 -9.99
CA GLY A 17 5.87 -6.50 -10.65
C GLY A 17 4.80 -5.67 -9.91
N LYS A 18 4.56 -5.93 -8.63
CA LYS A 18 3.54 -5.21 -7.82
C LYS A 18 3.75 -3.69 -7.79
N SER A 19 4.97 -3.23 -7.46
CA SER A 19 5.30 -1.81 -7.41
C SER A 19 5.21 -1.15 -8.80
N THR A 20 5.66 -1.86 -9.85
CA THR A 20 5.49 -1.39 -11.24
C THR A 20 4.02 -1.19 -11.60
N LEU A 21 3.15 -2.13 -11.21
CA LEU A 21 1.72 -2.03 -11.48
C LEU A 21 1.05 -0.91 -10.66
N SER A 22 1.45 -0.71 -9.40
CA SER A 22 0.91 0.38 -8.57
C SER A 22 1.27 1.76 -9.11
N GLU A 23 2.50 1.98 -9.56
CA GLU A 23 2.93 3.24 -10.22
C GLU A 23 2.13 3.53 -11.49
N ILE A 24 1.93 2.50 -12.31
CA ILE A 24 1.13 2.63 -13.54
C ILE A 24 -0.30 3.06 -13.17
N ILE A 25 -0.95 2.34 -12.27
CA ILE A 25 -2.34 2.60 -11.86
C ILE A 25 -2.49 3.96 -11.19
N GLU A 26 -1.57 4.34 -10.32
CA GLU A 26 -1.53 5.64 -9.66
C GLU A 26 -1.57 6.77 -10.71
N LYS A 27 -0.67 6.71 -11.69
CA LYS A 27 -0.64 7.70 -12.78
C LYS A 27 -1.99 7.76 -13.52
N ARG A 28 -2.61 6.62 -13.85
CA ARG A 28 -3.87 6.60 -14.62
C ARG A 28 -5.06 7.10 -13.80
N LEU A 29 -5.05 6.88 -12.49
CA LEU A 29 -6.09 7.41 -11.60
C LEU A 29 -5.92 8.91 -11.36
N LYS A 30 -4.68 9.39 -11.19
CA LYS A 30 -4.35 10.83 -11.11
C LYS A 30 -4.75 11.57 -12.39
N GLU A 31 -4.46 11.01 -13.57
CA GLU A 31 -4.91 11.54 -14.88
C GLU A 31 -6.44 11.65 -15.00
N ARG A 32 -7.19 10.85 -14.24
CA ARG A 32 -8.66 10.89 -14.16
C ARG A 32 -9.18 11.82 -13.05
N GLY A 33 -8.32 12.64 -12.45
CA GLY A 33 -8.67 13.58 -11.38
C GLY A 33 -8.96 12.92 -10.03
N ARG A 34 -8.44 11.71 -9.78
CA ARG A 34 -8.56 11.04 -8.47
C ARG A 34 -7.37 11.36 -7.59
N ASN A 35 -7.63 11.56 -6.30
CA ASN A 35 -6.59 11.56 -5.27
C ASN A 35 -6.15 10.11 -5.04
N VAL A 36 -4.84 9.86 -5.10
CA VAL A 36 -4.26 8.52 -4.96
C VAL A 36 -3.06 8.62 -4.05
N GLU A 37 -2.98 7.69 -3.09
CA GLU A 37 -1.84 7.48 -2.21
C GLU A 37 -1.28 6.08 -2.47
N VAL A 38 0.04 5.95 -2.57
CA VAL A 38 0.71 4.66 -2.75
C VAL A 38 1.40 4.26 -1.45
N LEU A 39 0.91 3.19 -0.83
CA LEU A 39 1.49 2.62 0.39
C LEU A 39 2.38 1.43 0.03
N ASP A 40 3.61 1.69 -0.42
CA ASP A 40 4.62 0.64 -0.63
C ASP A 40 5.21 0.18 0.71
N GLY A 41 5.55 -1.11 0.81
CA GLY A 41 6.13 -1.72 2.00
C GLY A 41 7.40 -1.01 2.50
N ASP A 42 8.19 -0.42 1.61
CA ASP A 42 9.40 0.34 1.99
C ASP A 42 9.07 1.73 2.57
N ILE A 43 8.07 2.42 2.00
CA ILE A 43 7.57 3.71 2.50
C ILE A 43 6.91 3.52 3.87
N VAL A 44 6.06 2.50 3.98
CA VAL A 44 5.42 2.11 5.24
C VAL A 44 6.50 1.74 6.26
N ARG A 45 7.54 0.99 5.89
CA ARG A 45 8.59 0.62 6.83
C ARG A 45 9.29 1.83 7.44
N THR A 46 9.53 2.85 6.63
CA THR A 46 10.23 4.07 7.02
C THR A 46 9.39 4.94 7.98
N HIS A 47 8.09 5.04 7.76
CA HIS A 47 7.23 6.00 8.46
C HIS A 47 6.24 5.39 9.46
N LEU A 48 5.77 4.17 9.21
CA LEU A 48 4.71 3.49 9.97
C LEU A 48 5.21 2.28 10.75
N SER A 49 6.41 1.77 10.46
CA SER A 49 6.96 0.54 11.07
C SER A 49 8.25 0.75 11.85
N LYS A 50 8.51 1.99 12.28
CA LYS A 50 9.64 2.28 13.18
C LYS A 50 9.56 1.35 14.41
N GLY A 51 10.62 0.57 14.63
CA GLY A 51 10.71 -0.42 15.71
C GLY A 51 10.34 -1.86 15.34
N LEU A 52 9.94 -2.16 14.10
CA LEU A 52 9.71 -3.53 13.63
C LEU A 52 10.93 -4.10 12.92
N GLY A 53 11.27 -5.36 13.22
CA GLY A 53 12.31 -6.14 12.54
C GLY A 53 11.80 -6.89 11.31
N PHE A 54 12.31 -8.12 11.12
CA PHE A 54 11.93 -9.01 10.01
C PHE A 54 11.29 -10.32 10.48
N SER A 55 10.98 -10.43 11.77
CA SER A 55 10.28 -11.59 12.33
C SER A 55 8.90 -11.79 11.69
N ARG A 56 8.30 -12.95 11.90
CA ARG A 56 6.96 -13.22 11.38
C ARG A 56 5.94 -12.27 12.03
N GLU A 57 6.07 -12.05 13.32
CA GLU A 57 5.22 -11.20 14.15
C GLU A 57 5.33 -9.72 13.72
N ASP A 58 6.55 -9.28 13.39
CA ASP A 58 6.79 -7.94 12.83
C ASP A 58 6.09 -7.77 11.48
N ARG A 59 6.14 -8.78 10.61
CA ARG A 59 5.46 -8.74 9.30
C ARG A 59 3.95 -8.70 9.47
N ASP A 60 3.40 -9.49 10.38
CA ASP A 60 1.96 -9.50 10.67
C ASP A 60 1.51 -8.14 11.22
N THR A 61 2.30 -7.54 12.12
CA THR A 61 2.03 -6.20 12.65
C THR A 61 2.09 -5.13 11.56
N ASN A 62 3.08 -5.20 10.67
CA ASN A 62 3.19 -4.30 9.53
C ASN A 62 1.95 -4.37 8.63
N ILE A 63 1.47 -5.58 8.29
CA ILE A 63 0.26 -5.76 7.48
C ILE A 63 -0.96 -5.14 8.17
N LYS A 64 -1.14 -5.35 9.47
CA LYS A 64 -2.25 -4.76 10.25
C LYS A 64 -2.21 -3.23 10.25
N ARG A 65 -1.02 -2.63 10.38
CA ARG A 65 -0.86 -1.16 10.35
C ARG A 65 -1.25 -0.58 9.00
N ILE A 66 -0.87 -1.22 7.90
CA ILE A 66 -1.30 -0.80 6.55
C ILE A 66 -2.82 -0.93 6.43
N GLY A 67 -3.39 -2.07 6.86
CA GLY A 67 -4.85 -2.29 6.85
C GLY A 67 -5.62 -1.19 7.59
N PHE A 68 -5.15 -0.80 8.77
CA PHE A 68 -5.74 0.31 9.52
C PHE A 68 -5.73 1.63 8.77
N VAL A 69 -4.62 1.99 8.10
CA VAL A 69 -4.52 3.21 7.28
C VAL A 69 -5.46 3.15 6.07
N CYS A 70 -5.65 1.97 5.48
CA CYS A 70 -6.56 1.75 4.37
C CYS A 70 -8.04 1.63 4.76
N ALA A 71 -8.36 1.64 6.07
CA ALA A 71 -9.69 1.35 6.59
C ALA A 71 -10.26 -0.02 6.12
N LEU A 72 -9.40 -1.04 6.09
CA LEU A 72 -9.73 -2.44 5.77
C LEU A 72 -10.10 -3.28 7.00
#